data_AF-A0A9E7YXT0-F1
#
_entry.id   AF-A0A9E7YXT0-F1
#
_cell.length_a   1.000
_cell.length_b   1.000
_cell.length_c   1.000
_cell.angle_alpha   90.00
_cell.angle_beta   90.00
_cell.angle_gamma   90.00
#
_symmetry.space_group_name_H-M   'P 1'
#
loop_
_entity.id
_entity.type
_entity.pdbx_description
1 polymer ?
#
loop_
_entity_poly.entity_id
_entity_poly.type
_entity_poly.pdbx_seq_one_letter_code
_entity_poly.pdbx_strand_id
1 'polypeptide(L)' 'MDIPTANYNAFVTELTAITCKYGVALTSIGGVSIADEPGDFRDVVYVADITSGDLYAKDPES' A
#
# COMPACT_ATOMS: atom_id res chain seq x y z
N MET A 1 0.55 15.30 10.89
CA MET A 1 -0.36 15.65 9.79
C MET A 1 -1.55 14.73 9.94
N ASP A 2 -2.72 15.24 10.33
CA ASP A 2 -3.92 14.41 10.44
C ASP A 2 -4.35 14.07 9.02
N ILE A 3 -4.08 12.84 8.60
CA ILE A 3 -4.74 12.29 7.41
C ILE A 3 -6.23 12.44 7.67
N PRO A 4 -7.00 13.15 6.82
CA PRO A 4 -8.44 13.22 7.02
C PRO A 4 -8.96 11.80 7.10
N THR A 5 -9.68 11.43 8.16
CA THR A 5 -10.25 10.08 8.35
C THR A 5 -10.93 9.55 7.08
N ALA A 6 -11.48 10.45 6.25
CA ALA A 6 -12.01 10.17 4.93
C ALA A 6 -11.00 9.51 3.96
N ASN A 7 -9.77 9.99 3.87
CA ASN A 7 -8.74 9.45 2.97
C ASN A 7 -8.30 8.05 3.42
N TYR A 8 -8.16 7.84 4.73
CA TYR A 8 -7.84 6.53 5.28
C TYR A 8 -8.97 5.51 5.03
N ASN A 9 -10.22 5.92 5.21
CA ASN A 9 -11.37 5.07 4.93
C ASN A 9 -11.52 4.73 3.44
N ALA A 10 -11.24 5.69 2.54
CA ALA A 10 -11.22 5.46 1.11
C ALA A 10 -10.13 4.44 0.74
N PHE A 11 -8.92 4.63 1.26
CA PHE A 11 -7.81 3.67 1.11
C PHE A 11 -8.19 2.25 1.56
N VAL A 12 -8.77 2.10 2.76
CA VAL A 12 -9.20 0.79 3.29
C VAL A 12 -10.27 0.15 2.39
N THR A 13 -11.21 0.95 1.86
CA THR A 13 -12.28 0.47 0.98
C THR A 13 -11.71 -0.07 -0.33
N GLU A 14 -10.82 0.68 -0.98
CA GLU A 14 -10.18 0.26 -2.22
C GLU A 14 -9.25 -0.94 -2.02
N LEU A 15 -8.49 -0.96 -0.91
CA LEU A 15 -7.65 -2.08 -0.53
C LEU A 15 -8.46 -3.37 -0.27
N THR A 16 -9.65 -3.24 0.31
CA THR A 16 -10.55 -4.39 0.50
C THR A 16 -11.03 -4.94 -0.85
N ALA A 17 -11.45 -4.06 -1.76
CA ALA A 17 -11.91 -4.48 -3.08
C ALA A 17 -10.81 -5.20 -3.88
N ILE A 18 -9.58 -4.70 -3.87
CA ILE A 18 -8.46 -5.33 -4.61
C ILE A 18 -8.04 -6.66 -4.00
N THR A 19 -7.99 -6.78 -2.67
CA THR A 19 -7.60 -8.02 -1.99
C THR A 19 -8.65 -9.12 -2.21
N CYS A 20 -9.94 -8.79 -2.15
CA CYS A 20 -11.02 -9.71 -2.52
C CYS A 20 -10.95 -10.16 -3.98
N LYS A 21 -10.63 -9.26 -4.92
CA LYS A 21 -10.51 -9.60 -6.35
C LYS A 21 -9.45 -10.68 -6.60
N TYR A 22 -8.34 -10.65 -5.87
CA TYR A 22 -7.23 -11.60 -6.05
C TYR A 22 -7.24 -12.76 -5.06
N GLY A 23 -8.24 -12.85 -4.17
CA GLY A 23 -8.32 -13.93 -3.18
C GLY A 23 -7.18 -13.91 -2.15
N VAL A 24 -6.63 -12.72 -1.86
CA VAL A 24 -5.54 -12.52 -0.89
C VAL A 24 -6.12 -11.91 0.38
N ALA A 25 -5.67 -12.36 1.55
CA ALA A 25 -5.99 -11.74 2.83
C ALA A 25 -4.73 -11.14 3.43
N LEU A 26 -4.75 -9.83 3.72
CA LEU A 26 -3.68 -9.16 4.46
C LEU A 26 -4.01 -9.23 5.95
N THR A 27 -3.27 -10.03 6.71
CA THR A 27 -3.47 -10.21 8.16
C THR A 27 -2.89 -9.06 8.98
N SER A 28 -1.86 -8.41 8.46
CA SER A 28 -1.11 -7.32 9.08
C SER A 28 -0.50 -6.44 7.99
N ILE A 29 -0.54 -5.13 8.17
CA ILE A 29 0.19 -4.17 7.33
C ILE A 29 1.17 -3.45 8.25
N GLY A 30 2.45 -3.75 8.11
CA GLY A 30 3.52 -3.26 8.99
C GLY A 30 3.80 -1.76 8.87
N GLY A 31 3.37 -1.11 7.80
CA GLY A 31 3.49 0.32 7.61
C GLY A 31 2.80 0.80 6.33
N VAL A 32 2.24 2.01 6.37
CA VAL A 32 1.68 2.71 5.21
C VAL A 32 2.31 4.10 5.20
N SER A 33 2.94 4.45 4.09
CA SER A 33 3.39 5.82 3.81
C SER A 33 2.33 6.50 2.94
N ILE A 34 1.94 7.72 3.31
CA ILE A 34 1.01 8.55 2.54
C ILE A 34 1.81 9.70 1.92
N ALA A 35 1.52 10.00 0.66
CA ALA A 35 2.20 11.06 -0.08
C ALA A 35 1.77 12.41 0.50
N ASP A 36 2.73 13.29 0.71
CA ASP A 36 2.47 14.67 1.13
C ASP A 36 2.05 15.51 -0.09
N GLU A 37 2.58 15.18 -1.28
CA GLU A 37 2.30 15.85 -2.54
C GLU A 37 1.84 14.87 -3.65
N PRO A 38 1.02 15.34 -4.62
CA PRO A 38 0.65 14.53 -5.78
C PRO A 38 1.90 14.12 -6.58
N GLY A 39 2.22 12.83 -6.56
CA GLY A 39 3.30 12.25 -7.36
C GLY A 39 4.46 11.68 -6.57
N ASP A 40 4.52 11.85 -5.24
CA ASP A 40 5.62 11.36 -4.39
C ASP A 40 5.91 9.86 -4.56
N PHE A 41 4.90 9.07 -4.91
CA PHE A 41 5.03 7.62 -5.11
C PHE A 41 4.80 7.17 -6.56
N ARG A 42 4.90 8.09 -7.54
CA ARG A 42 4.61 7.77 -8.95
C ARG A 42 5.44 6.61 -9.48
N ASP A 43 6.69 6.54 -9.03
CA ASP A 43 7.68 5.61 -9.57
C ASP A 43 7.99 4.45 -8.57
N VAL A 44 7.22 4.33 -7.47
CA VAL A 44 7.34 3.22 -6.51
C VAL A 44 6.98 1.90 -7.19
N VAL A 45 7.85 0.91 -7.05
CA VAL A 45 7.61 -0.46 -7.51
C VAL A 45 7.56 -1.42 -6.33
N TYR A 46 6.60 -2.34 -6.33
CA TYR A 46 6.51 -3.37 -5.30
C TYR A 46 7.20 -4.65 -5.72
N VAL A 47 8.09 -5.16 -4.86
CA VAL A 47 8.75 -6.46 -5.02
C VAL A 47 8.08 -7.46 -4.09
N ALA A 48 7.47 -8.49 -4.67
CA ALA A 48 6.88 -9.59 -3.92
C ALA A 48 7.92 -10.70 -3.71
N ASP A 49 8.17 -11.07 -2.45
CA ASP A 49 8.87 -12.29 -2.10
C ASP A 49 7.85 -13.35 -1.69
N ILE A 50 7.51 -14.24 -2.62
CA ILE A 50 6.50 -15.28 -2.39
C ILE A 50 6.96 -16.33 -1.37
N THR A 51 8.25 -16.40 -1.07
CA THR A 51 8.81 -17.39 -0.14
C THR A 51 8.54 -16.97 1.31
N SER A 52 8.68 -15.68 1.60
CA SER A 52 8.37 -15.08 2.90
C SER A 52 6.92 -14.61 3.00
N GLY A 53 6.28 -14.32 1.87
CA GLY A 53 4.96 -13.69 1.80
C GLY A 53 5.00 -12.16 1.87
N ASP A 54 6.20 -11.58 1.85
CA ASP A 54 6.39 -10.15 2.02
C ASP A 54 6.21 -9.37 0.71
N LEU A 55 5.72 -8.13 0.84
CA LEU A 55 5.60 -7.17 -0.24
C LEU A 55 6.35 -5.90 0.16
N TYR A 56 7.46 -5.61 -0.53
CA TYR A 56 8.32 -4.48 -0.22
C TYR A 56 8.18 -3.39 -1.26
N ALA A 57 8.00 -2.15 -0.82
CA ALA A 57 8.17 -0.99 -1.70
C ALA A 57 9.66 -0.81 -1.99
N LYS A 58 10.02 -0.75 -3.26
CA LYS A 58 11.34 -0.35 -3.72
C LYS A 58 11.20 1.02 -4.36
N ASP A 59 11.83 2.00 -3.73
CA ASP A 59 12.01 3.30 -4.36
C ASP A 59 12.97 3.17 -5.54
N PRO A 60 12.72 3.87 -6.66
CA PRO A 60 13.56 3.78 -7.84
C PRO A 60 15.01 4.26 -7.62
N GLU A 61 15.28 4.96 -6.51
CA GLU A 61 16.59 5.53 -6.19
C GLU A 61 17.38 4.80 -5.07
N SER A 62 16.94 3.60 -4.63
CA SER A 62 17.66 2.79 -3.61
C SER A 62 18.34 1.53 -4.13
#